data_AF-A0A3D1AZE4-F1
#
_entry.id   AF-A0A3D1AZE4-F1
#
_cell.length_a   1.000
_cell.length_b   1.000
_cell.length_c   1.000
_cell.angle_alpha   90.00
_cell.angle_beta   90.00
_cell.angle_gamma   90.00
#
_symmetry.space_group_name_H-M   'P 1'
#
loop_
_entity.id
_entity.type
_entity.pdbx_description
1 polymer ?
#
loop_
_entity_poly.entity_id
_entity_poly.type
_entity_poly.pdbx_seq_one_letter_code
_entity_poly.pdbx_strand_id
1 'polypeptide(L)'
;MAEEQQQNKGPQNRPPRENRGPNEGRGGPPRGDRGGPDRGGDRGGYRGDRPGGDARGGDRRFETPDIDLDKLVADSLYLDNQAHGVVSRMKDMDSGTKTQLRRLYNAVRRAVRAPENERQHQFVMLRARLAYTIARHSLRSLDQIEKLLLQVTRRNDARGYERFRDLFEAIVAYNE
;
A
#
# COMPACT_ATOMS: atom_id res chain seq x y z
N MET A 1 -77.20 -4.55 14.35
CA MET A 1 -76.95 -5.16 13.03
C MET A 1 -75.73 -4.42 12.47
N ALA A 2 -74.53 -4.91 12.76
CA ALA A 2 -73.76 -5.93 12.00
C ALA A 2 -73.13 -5.27 10.75
N GLU A 3 -71.84 -4.89 10.81
CA GLU A 3 -70.64 -5.68 10.38
C GLU A 3 -70.25 -5.31 8.94
N GLU A 4 -69.15 -4.59 8.73
CA GLU A 4 -67.77 -5.06 8.50
C GLU A 4 -67.41 -5.16 7.00
N GLN A 5 -66.32 -4.47 6.61
CA GLN A 5 -65.30 -4.86 5.62
C GLN A 5 -64.43 -3.64 5.28
N GLN A 6 -63.09 -3.64 5.27
CA GLN A 6 -62.08 -4.62 5.62
C GLN A 6 -60.75 -3.83 5.68
N GLN A 7 -60.12 -3.76 6.85
CA GLN A 7 -58.69 -3.48 7.01
C GLN A 7 -58.05 -4.80 7.47
N ASN A 8 -57.13 -5.35 6.68
CA ASN A 8 -56.41 -6.59 7.00
C ASN A 8 -54.98 -6.47 6.45
N LYS A 9 -53.93 -6.28 7.27
CA LYS A 9 -53.19 -7.20 8.18
C LYS A 9 -51.91 -7.79 7.55
N GLY A 10 -50.76 -7.19 7.91
CA GLY A 10 -49.48 -7.82 8.31
C GLY A 10 -48.65 -8.67 7.30
N PRO A 11 -47.42 -9.11 7.63
CA PRO A 11 -46.84 -9.16 8.99
C PRO A 11 -45.32 -8.79 9.16
N GLN A 12 -45.01 -8.29 10.38
CA GLN A 12 -43.99 -8.76 11.34
C GLN A 12 -42.46 -8.72 11.08
N ASN A 13 -41.79 -8.25 12.16
CA ASN A 13 -40.59 -8.80 12.83
C ASN A 13 -39.18 -8.25 12.50
N ARG A 14 -38.72 -7.23 13.25
CA ARG A 14 -37.84 -7.41 14.44
C ARG A 14 -37.44 -6.07 15.12
N PRO A 15 -37.44 -5.98 16.47
CA PRO A 15 -37.15 -4.76 17.24
C PRO A 15 -35.65 -4.50 17.52
N PRO A 16 -35.27 -3.27 17.92
CA PRO A 16 -33.88 -2.85 18.18
C PRO A 16 -33.38 -3.35 19.54
N ARG A 17 -32.10 -3.72 19.63
CA ARG A 17 -31.49 -4.29 20.84
C ARG A 17 -30.58 -3.27 21.52
N GLU A 18 -31.11 -2.56 22.49
CA GLU A 18 -30.35 -1.84 23.52
C GLU A 18 -30.56 -2.50 24.88
N ASN A 19 -29.52 -2.42 25.72
CA ASN A 19 -29.52 -2.65 27.17
C ASN A 19 -29.71 -4.07 27.74
N ARG A 20 -28.61 -4.61 28.28
CA ARG A 20 -28.65 -5.50 29.46
C ARG A 20 -27.51 -5.11 30.40
N GLY A 21 -27.88 -4.76 31.64
CA GLY A 21 -27.09 -4.06 32.65
C GLY A 21 -26.12 -4.92 33.49
N PRO A 22 -25.83 -4.50 34.74
CA PRO A 22 -24.51 -4.58 35.38
C PRO A 22 -24.31 -5.84 36.23
N ASN A 23 -23.05 -6.20 36.50
CA ASN A 23 -22.72 -7.13 37.59
C ASN A 23 -21.48 -6.65 38.36
N GLU A 24 -21.68 -6.34 39.63
CA GLU A 24 -20.66 -5.93 40.60
C GLU A 24 -20.02 -7.15 41.29
N GLY A 25 -18.71 -7.08 41.50
CA GLY A 25 -18.06 -7.50 42.75
C GLY A 25 -17.67 -8.97 42.95
N ARG A 26 -16.35 -9.24 43.02
CA ARG A 26 -15.70 -10.01 44.12
C ARG A 26 -14.17 -10.08 44.01
N GLY A 27 -13.47 -9.52 45.00
CA GLY A 27 -12.27 -10.10 45.63
C GLY A 27 -10.87 -9.67 45.14
N GLY A 28 -10.10 -8.99 45.99
CA GLY A 28 -8.61 -9.03 45.99
C GLY A 28 -8.10 -9.61 47.33
N PRO A 29 -6.81 -9.45 47.75
CA PRO A 29 -5.48 -9.60 47.10
C PRO A 29 -4.64 -10.72 47.86
N PRO A 30 -3.29 -10.97 47.73
CA PRO A 30 -2.18 -10.06 48.13
C PRO A 30 -0.81 -10.18 47.39
N ARG A 31 0.12 -9.35 47.87
CA ARG A 31 1.55 -9.10 47.54
C ARG A 31 2.46 -10.31 47.19
N GLY A 32 3.48 -10.01 46.38
CA GLY A 32 4.73 -10.79 46.25
C GLY A 32 5.90 -9.91 45.80
N ASP A 33 6.71 -9.50 46.76
CA ASP A 33 8.01 -8.82 46.66
C ASP A 33 9.08 -9.77 46.08
N ARG A 34 9.94 -9.30 45.15
CA ARG A 34 11.36 -9.69 45.04
C ARG A 34 12.09 -9.01 43.86
N GLY A 35 13.04 -8.14 44.20
CA GLY A 35 14.39 -8.16 43.64
C GLY A 35 14.73 -7.21 42.47
N GLY A 36 15.34 -6.07 42.78
CA GLY A 36 16.33 -5.42 41.90
C GLY A 36 17.67 -6.19 41.88
N PRO A 37 18.80 -5.67 41.34
CA PRO A 37 19.13 -4.26 41.06
C PRO A 37 19.69 -4.01 39.64
N ASP A 38 19.84 -2.76 39.19
CA ASP A 38 21.17 -2.26 38.83
C ASP A 38 21.21 -0.74 38.58
N ARG A 39 22.36 -0.18 38.94
CA ARG A 39 22.60 1.22 39.27
C ARG A 39 22.78 2.07 38.02
N GLY A 40 22.01 3.14 37.93
CA GLY A 40 22.41 4.33 37.18
C GLY A 40 23.61 4.99 37.86
N GLY A 41 24.72 5.12 37.13
CA GLY A 41 25.92 5.79 37.60
C GLY A 41 26.83 6.18 36.44
N ASP A 42 26.80 7.47 36.12
CA ASP A 42 27.79 8.23 35.35
C ASP A 42 29.23 7.71 35.44
N ARG A 43 29.89 7.59 34.28
CA ARG A 43 31.32 7.87 34.12
C ARG A 43 31.66 8.12 32.65
N GLY A 44 31.98 9.39 32.34
CA GLY A 44 32.62 9.76 31.09
C GLY A 44 34.07 9.25 31.00
N GLY A 45 34.61 9.23 29.78
CA GLY A 45 36.03 9.05 29.55
C GLY A 45 36.45 8.74 28.10
N TYR A 46 36.98 9.77 27.43
CA TYR A 46 38.08 9.72 26.45
C TYR A 46 37.87 9.20 25.01
N ARG A 47 37.63 10.17 24.12
CA ARG A 47 38.39 10.52 22.91
C ARG A 47 39.27 9.42 22.26
N GLY A 48 38.89 9.02 21.04
CA GLY A 48 39.75 8.39 20.04
C GLY A 48 39.47 9.00 18.66
N ASP A 49 40.50 9.58 18.06
CA ASP A 49 40.57 10.31 16.80
C ASP A 49 40.32 9.46 15.53
N ARG A 50 39.39 9.92 14.65
CA ARG A 50 39.38 9.91 13.16
C ARG A 50 39.62 8.58 12.38
N PRO A 51 39.41 8.50 11.04
CA PRO A 51 38.60 9.30 10.11
C PRO A 51 37.68 8.44 9.21
N GLY A 52 36.68 9.05 8.57
CA GLY A 52 36.21 8.65 7.23
C GLY A 52 35.57 7.26 7.06
N GLY A 53 34.26 7.26 6.87
CA GLY A 53 33.56 6.07 6.38
C GLY A 53 32.07 6.30 6.44
N ASP A 54 31.54 6.85 5.35
CA ASP A 54 30.13 7.08 5.09
C ASP A 54 29.20 6.01 5.67
N ALA A 55 28.68 6.25 6.88
CA ALA A 55 27.48 5.61 7.39
C ALA A 55 26.21 6.11 6.66
N ARG A 56 26.38 6.76 5.50
CA ARG A 56 25.43 6.66 4.39
C ARG A 56 25.77 5.40 3.60
N GLY A 57 25.58 4.25 4.24
CA GLY A 57 25.33 3.00 3.54
C GLY A 57 23.99 3.13 2.83
N GLY A 58 23.97 3.98 1.80
CA GLY A 58 22.89 4.11 0.86
C GLY A 58 22.64 2.71 0.37
N ASP A 59 21.49 2.19 0.79
CA ASP A 59 20.64 1.28 0.06
C ASP A 59 21.18 1.13 -1.37
N ARG A 60 22.08 0.15 -1.58
CA ARG A 60 22.27 -0.44 -2.89
C ARG A 60 21.01 -1.24 -3.15
N ARG A 61 19.86 -0.55 -3.18
CA ARG A 61 18.64 -0.94 -3.87
C ARG A 61 19.18 -1.46 -5.18
N PHE A 62 19.11 -2.77 -5.37
CA PHE A 62 19.50 -3.43 -6.61
C PHE A 62 19.06 -2.52 -7.74
N GLU A 63 20.02 -1.91 -8.43
CA GLU A 63 19.77 -0.85 -9.40
C GLU A 63 19.25 -1.53 -10.66
N THR A 64 18.02 -2.02 -10.54
CA THR A 64 17.29 -2.65 -11.62
C THR A 64 17.04 -1.52 -12.62
N PRO A 65 17.37 -1.69 -13.91
CA PRO A 65 17.29 -0.62 -14.89
C PRO A 65 15.94 0.09 -14.80
N ASP A 66 15.98 1.41 -14.70
CA ASP A 66 14.75 2.20 -14.59
C ASP A 66 13.97 2.12 -15.90
N ILE A 67 12.65 1.98 -15.81
CA ILE A 67 11.78 2.03 -16.98
C ILE A 67 11.79 3.46 -17.50
N ASP A 68 12.10 3.63 -18.78
CA ASP A 68 12.17 4.92 -19.45
C ASP A 68 10.76 5.32 -19.92
N LEU A 69 10.22 6.39 -19.35
CA LEU A 69 8.88 6.89 -19.68
C LEU A 69 8.76 7.33 -21.15
N ASP A 70 9.78 7.94 -21.73
CA ASP A 70 9.73 8.41 -23.12
C ASP A 70 9.64 7.23 -24.09
N LYS A 71 10.45 6.20 -23.86
CA LYS A 71 10.40 4.95 -24.66
C LYS A 71 9.08 4.22 -24.47
N LEU A 72 8.54 4.21 -23.26
CA LEU A 72 7.25 3.59 -22.97
C LEU A 72 6.08 4.32 -23.65
N VAL A 73 6.19 5.63 -23.85
CA VAL A 73 5.19 6.42 -24.59
C VAL A 73 5.33 6.23 -26.10
N ALA A 74 6.57 6.09 -26.61
CA ALA A 74 6.87 6.01 -28.04
C ALA A 74 6.76 4.60 -28.64
N ASP A 75 7.11 3.56 -27.88
CA ASP A 75 7.26 2.19 -28.38
C ASP A 75 6.39 1.19 -27.59
N SER A 76 5.43 0.60 -28.29
CA SER A 76 4.51 -0.40 -27.72
C SER A 76 5.19 -1.75 -27.46
N LEU A 77 6.21 -2.11 -28.24
CA LEU A 77 6.99 -3.33 -28.02
C LEU A 77 7.87 -3.19 -26.77
N TYR A 78 8.43 -2.01 -26.55
CA TYR A 78 9.14 -1.71 -25.30
C TYR A 78 8.23 -1.86 -24.08
N LEU A 79 7.00 -1.31 -24.12
CA LEU A 79 6.02 -1.45 -23.04
C LEU A 79 5.76 -2.93 -22.71
N ASP A 80 5.53 -3.74 -23.74
CA ASP A 80 5.21 -5.16 -23.59
C ASP A 80 6.38 -5.95 -22.97
N ASN A 81 7.60 -5.71 -23.47
CA ASN A 81 8.82 -6.31 -22.92
C ASN A 81 9.05 -5.92 -21.45
N GLN A 82 8.76 -4.67 -21.08
CA GLN A 82 8.86 -4.23 -19.68
C GLN A 82 7.81 -4.91 -18.80
N ALA A 83 6.57 -5.03 -19.28
CA ALA A 83 5.52 -5.74 -18.56
C ALA A 83 5.91 -7.20 -18.28
N HIS A 84 6.41 -7.90 -19.31
CA HIS A 84 6.88 -9.27 -19.18
C HIS A 84 8.06 -9.40 -18.20
N GLY A 85 9.02 -8.47 -18.26
CA GLY A 85 10.16 -8.44 -17.35
C GLY A 85 9.76 -8.23 -15.89
N VAL A 86 8.81 -7.33 -15.62
CA VAL A 86 8.28 -7.10 -14.27
C VAL A 86 7.60 -8.37 -13.75
N VAL A 87 6.73 -9.00 -14.54
CA VAL A 87 6.01 -10.21 -14.14
C VAL A 87 6.95 -11.37 -13.86
N SER A 88 8.00 -11.54 -14.67
CA SER A 88 9.00 -12.58 -14.46
C SER A 88 9.71 -12.42 -13.10
N ARG A 89 10.16 -11.20 -12.76
CA ARG A 89 10.75 -10.91 -11.44
C ARG A 89 9.78 -11.14 -10.29
N MET A 90 8.50 -10.81 -10.46
CA MET A 90 7.48 -11.02 -9.43
C MET A 90 7.27 -12.51 -9.14
N LYS A 91 7.28 -13.38 -10.16
CA LYS A 91 7.12 -14.84 -9.99
C LYS A 91 8.25 -15.45 -9.16
N ASP A 92 9.47 -14.95 -9.36
CA ASP A 92 10.67 -15.49 -8.69
C ASP A 92 10.88 -14.93 -7.27
N MET A 93 10.36 -13.73 -6.98
CA MET A 93 10.65 -13.02 -5.72
C MET A 93 9.47 -12.96 -4.74
N ASP A 94 8.22 -12.84 -5.21
CA ASP A 94 7.12 -12.36 -4.37
C ASP A 94 5.80 -13.12 -4.60
N SER A 95 5.66 -14.33 -4.04
CA SER A 95 4.47 -15.19 -4.18
C SER A 95 3.15 -14.62 -3.61
N GLY A 96 3.22 -13.52 -2.83
CA GLY A 96 2.06 -12.87 -2.20
C GLY A 96 1.49 -11.63 -2.93
N THR A 97 2.01 -11.28 -4.11
CA THR A 97 1.76 -9.97 -4.74
C THR A 97 0.48 -9.85 -5.58
N LYS A 98 -0.14 -10.95 -6.02
CA LYS A 98 -1.25 -10.91 -7.00
C LYS A 98 -2.44 -10.06 -6.52
N THR A 99 -2.82 -10.18 -5.25
CA THR A 99 -3.91 -9.38 -4.65
C THR A 99 -3.55 -7.89 -4.54
N GLN A 100 -2.30 -7.57 -4.16
CA GLN A 100 -1.84 -6.18 -4.04
C GLN A 100 -1.73 -5.52 -5.42
N LEU A 101 -1.21 -6.24 -6.41
CA LEU A 101 -1.14 -5.79 -7.80
C LEU A 101 -2.54 -5.50 -8.36
N ARG A 102 -3.53 -6.39 -8.12
CA ARG A 102 -4.90 -6.15 -8.56
C ARG A 102 -5.52 -4.92 -7.89
N ARG A 103 -5.28 -4.71 -6.59
CA ARG A 103 -5.72 -3.50 -5.87
C ARG A 103 -5.07 -2.24 -6.44
N LEU A 104 -3.78 -2.30 -6.75
CA LEU A 104 -3.02 -1.20 -7.35
C LEU A 104 -3.53 -0.87 -8.74
N TYR A 105 -3.74 -1.86 -9.61
CA TYR A 105 -4.33 -1.69 -10.94
C TYR A 105 -5.70 -0.99 -10.87
N ASN A 106 -6.58 -1.44 -9.98
CA ASN A 106 -7.89 -0.82 -9.79
C ASN A 106 -7.79 0.63 -9.28
N ALA A 107 -6.71 0.97 -8.57
CA ALA A 107 -6.46 2.33 -8.11
C ALA A 107 -5.91 3.21 -9.26
N VAL A 108 -4.98 2.70 -10.06
CA VAL A 108 -4.44 3.36 -11.27
C VAL A 108 -5.55 3.61 -12.29
N ARG A 109 -6.38 2.61 -12.59
CA ARG A 109 -7.53 2.73 -13.51
C ARG A 109 -8.51 3.83 -13.08
N ARG A 110 -8.75 3.97 -11.77
CA ARG A 110 -9.59 5.05 -11.22
C ARG A 110 -8.92 6.41 -11.34
N ALA A 111 -7.62 6.50 -11.08
CA ALA A 111 -6.90 7.77 -11.16
C ALA A 111 -6.78 8.31 -12.60
N VAL A 112 -6.62 7.46 -13.61
CA VAL A 112 -6.61 7.91 -15.02
C VAL A 112 -7.95 8.51 -15.44
N ARG A 113 -9.06 7.95 -14.94
CA ARG A 113 -10.42 8.45 -15.21
C ARG A 113 -10.74 9.76 -14.47
N ALA A 114 -9.91 10.17 -13.52
CA ALA A 114 -10.11 11.43 -12.81
C ALA A 114 -10.03 12.63 -13.79
N PRO A 115 -10.74 13.73 -13.47
CA PRO A 115 -10.58 15.00 -14.16
C PRO A 115 -9.11 15.41 -14.27
N GLU A 116 -8.73 16.07 -15.35
CA GLU A 116 -7.32 16.43 -15.63
C GLU A 116 -6.68 17.24 -14.49
N ASN A 117 -7.45 18.18 -13.91
CA ASN A 117 -7.05 19.01 -12.78
C ASN A 117 -6.80 18.22 -11.48
N GLU A 118 -7.40 17.04 -11.32
CA GLU A 118 -7.23 16.19 -10.14
C GLU A 118 -6.30 15.01 -10.38
N ARG A 119 -6.06 14.66 -11.65
CA ARG A 119 -5.31 13.46 -12.06
C ARG A 119 -3.92 13.43 -11.44
N GLN A 120 -3.17 14.53 -11.51
CA GLN A 120 -1.84 14.61 -10.91
C GLN A 120 -1.88 14.33 -9.41
N HIS A 121 -2.80 14.96 -8.68
CA HIS A 121 -2.96 14.75 -7.24
C HIS A 121 -3.30 13.29 -6.92
N GLN A 122 -4.22 12.68 -7.67
CA GLN A 122 -4.57 11.26 -7.50
C GLN A 122 -3.35 10.36 -7.68
N PHE A 123 -2.52 10.61 -8.70
CA PHE A 123 -1.29 9.84 -8.95
C PHE A 123 -0.22 10.06 -7.87
N VAL A 124 -0.08 11.27 -7.33
CA VAL A 124 0.81 11.54 -6.18
C VAL A 124 0.35 10.77 -4.95
N MET A 125 -0.96 10.72 -4.67
CA MET A 125 -1.52 9.92 -3.58
C MET A 125 -1.33 8.42 -3.80
N LEU A 126 -1.48 7.94 -5.05
CA LEU A 126 -1.18 6.55 -5.40
C LEU A 126 0.28 6.21 -5.13
N ARG A 127 1.22 7.11 -5.45
CA ARG A 127 2.64 6.90 -5.19
C ARG A 127 2.92 6.70 -3.70
N ALA A 128 2.35 7.55 -2.86
CA ALA A 128 2.51 7.40 -1.40
C ALA A 128 1.97 6.05 -0.89
N ARG A 129 0.81 5.62 -1.39
CA ARG A 129 0.21 4.32 -1.03
C ARG A 129 1.07 3.14 -1.53
N LEU A 130 1.61 3.25 -2.74
CA LEU A 130 2.49 2.24 -3.32
C LEU A 130 3.78 2.10 -2.51
N ALA A 131 4.45 3.22 -2.21
CA ALA A 131 5.66 3.26 -1.40
C ALA A 131 5.44 2.62 -0.01
N TYR A 132 4.34 2.97 0.65
CA TYR A 132 3.95 2.35 1.93
C TYR A 132 3.76 0.84 1.79
N THR A 133 3.11 0.38 0.73
CA THR A 133 2.84 -1.05 0.50
C THR A 133 4.13 -1.82 0.24
N ILE A 134 5.02 -1.27 -0.59
CA ILE A 134 6.34 -1.84 -0.87
C ILE A 134 7.14 -2.00 0.42
N ALA A 135 7.21 -0.94 1.23
CA ALA A 135 7.92 -0.97 2.50
C ALA A 135 7.30 -1.97 3.50
N ARG A 136 5.95 -2.00 3.59
CA ARG A 136 5.23 -2.83 4.57
C ARG A 136 5.31 -4.32 4.28
N HIS A 137 5.39 -4.69 3.01
CA HIS A 137 5.31 -6.06 2.53
C HIS A 137 6.59 -6.55 1.82
N SER A 138 7.65 -5.75 1.80
CA SER A 138 8.94 -6.05 1.16
C SER A 138 8.84 -6.37 -0.34
N LEU A 139 7.96 -5.69 -1.06
CA LEU A 139 7.66 -5.94 -2.49
C LEU A 139 8.70 -5.32 -3.43
N ARG A 140 9.93 -5.80 -3.37
CA ARG A 140 11.07 -5.20 -4.10
C ARG A 140 10.88 -5.23 -5.61
N SER A 141 10.14 -6.20 -6.14
CA SER A 141 9.82 -6.29 -7.58
C SER A 141 9.04 -5.08 -8.11
N LEU A 142 8.37 -4.32 -7.23
CA LEU A 142 7.59 -3.13 -7.60
C LEU A 142 8.39 -1.83 -7.52
N ASP A 143 9.66 -1.85 -7.09
CA ASP A 143 10.49 -0.65 -6.95
C ASP A 143 10.63 0.11 -8.29
N GLN A 144 10.73 -0.62 -9.41
CA GLN A 144 10.77 0.00 -10.74
C GLN A 144 9.47 0.71 -11.11
N ILE A 145 8.33 0.15 -10.67
CA ILE A 145 7.02 0.75 -10.92
C ILE A 145 6.85 2.01 -10.06
N GLU A 146 7.33 2.00 -8.82
CA GLU A 146 7.36 3.19 -7.96
C GLU A 146 8.16 4.33 -8.62
N LYS A 147 9.35 4.01 -9.15
CA LYS A 147 10.19 4.98 -9.87
C LYS A 147 9.54 5.48 -11.15
N LEU A 148 8.91 4.62 -11.95
CA LEU A 148 8.18 5.04 -13.14
C LEU A 148 7.03 5.98 -12.77
N LEU A 149 6.29 5.67 -11.70
CA LEU A 149 5.20 6.52 -11.20
C LEU A 149 5.71 7.91 -10.76
N LEU A 150 6.92 7.99 -10.21
CA LEU A 150 7.60 9.26 -9.95
C LEU A 150 7.89 10.03 -11.24
N GLN A 151 8.38 9.38 -12.30
CA GLN A 151 8.60 10.02 -13.59
C GLN A 151 7.29 10.55 -14.19
N VAL A 152 6.22 9.75 -14.16
CA VAL A 152 4.89 10.11 -14.68
C VAL A 152 4.33 11.33 -13.96
N THR A 153 4.41 11.36 -12.62
CA THR A 153 3.91 12.49 -11.80
C THR A 153 4.76 13.76 -11.94
N ARG A 154 6.07 13.63 -12.20
CA ARG A 154 6.97 14.76 -12.46
C ARG A 154 6.73 15.40 -13.82
N ARG A 155 6.55 14.58 -14.86
CA ARG A 155 6.26 15.07 -16.22
C ARG A 155 4.87 15.67 -16.34
N ASN A 156 3.91 15.09 -15.61
CA ASN A 156 2.51 15.53 -15.59
C ASN A 156 1.88 15.65 -16.98
N ASP A 157 2.05 14.61 -17.81
CA ASP A 157 1.50 14.54 -19.17
C ASP A 157 0.40 13.48 -19.23
N ALA A 158 -0.73 13.82 -19.88
CA ALA A 158 -1.85 12.93 -20.14
C ALA A 158 -1.40 11.61 -20.79
N ARG A 159 -0.51 11.67 -21.79
CA ARG A 159 0.00 10.47 -22.47
C ARG A 159 0.80 9.57 -21.53
N GLY A 160 1.56 10.17 -20.61
CA GLY A 160 2.31 9.44 -19.60
C GLY A 160 1.39 8.68 -18.63
N TYR A 161 0.28 9.30 -18.21
CA TYR A 161 -0.71 8.66 -17.34
C TYR A 161 -1.42 7.49 -18.02
N GLU A 162 -1.80 7.64 -19.29
CA GLU A 162 -2.43 6.57 -20.08
C GLU A 162 -1.47 5.41 -20.29
N ARG A 163 -0.23 5.68 -20.70
CA ARG A 163 0.76 4.64 -20.97
C ARG A 163 1.19 3.90 -19.72
N PHE A 164 1.25 4.58 -18.58
CA PHE A 164 1.43 3.93 -17.29
C PHE A 164 0.30 2.95 -16.97
N ARG A 165 -0.95 3.30 -17.29
CA ARG A 165 -2.10 2.41 -17.12
C ARG A 165 -2.06 1.23 -18.09
N ASP A 166 -1.65 1.44 -19.34
CA ASP A 166 -1.48 0.37 -20.33
C ASP A 166 -0.40 -0.64 -19.89
N LEU A 167 0.73 -0.17 -19.37
CA LEU A 167 1.77 -1.04 -18.79
C LEU A 167 1.20 -1.90 -17.67
N PHE A 168 0.44 -1.30 -16.76
CA PHE A 168 -0.19 -2.00 -15.65
C PHE A 168 -1.23 -3.04 -16.10
N GLU A 169 -1.97 -2.72 -17.16
CA GLU A 169 -2.92 -3.64 -17.78
C GLU A 169 -2.20 -4.86 -18.37
N ALA A 170 -1.08 -4.66 -19.07
CA ALA A 170 -0.25 -5.74 -19.58
C ALA A 170 0.35 -6.61 -18.46
N ILE A 171 0.90 -5.99 -17.40
CA ILE A 171 1.43 -6.73 -16.23
C ILE A 171 0.37 -7.62 -15.61
N VAL A 172 -0.86 -7.11 -15.46
CA VAL A 172 -1.98 -7.88 -14.92
C VAL A 172 -2.38 -9.01 -15.85
N ALA A 173 -2.44 -8.76 -17.16
CA ALA A 173 -2.79 -9.77 -18.16
C ALA A 173 -1.78 -10.95 -18.19
N TYR A 174 -0.49 -10.68 -18.05
CA TYR A 174 0.55 -11.71 -17.99
C TYR A 174 0.63 -12.47 -16.66
N ASN A 175 -0.01 -11.96 -15.62
CA ASN A 175 -0.04 -12.57 -14.29
C ASN A 175 -1.39 -13.25 -13.96
N GLU A 176 -2.35 -13.26 -14.89
CA GLU A 176 -3.57 -14.07 -14.77
C GLU A 176 -3.26 -15.55 -14.87
#